data_AF-A0A619FI83-F1
#
_entry.id   AF-A0A619FI83-F1
#
_cell.length_a   1.000
_cell.length_b   1.000
_cell.length_c   1.000
_cell.angle_alpha   90.00
_cell.angle_beta   90.00
_cell.angle_gamma   90.00
#
_symmetry.space_group_name_H-M   'P 1'
#
loop_
_entity.id
_entity.type
_entity.pdbx_description
1 polymer ?
#
loop_
_entity_poly.entity_id
_entity_poly.type
_entity_poly.pdbx_seq_one_letter_code
_entity_poly.pdbx_strand_id
1 'polypeptide(L)'
;GVIGFTSYRAGESGVKTWQGTVGSTTSRNYNLQFRDSVVIYPVWDGFDLGADTDMNPELDRPGDYPITQYPLHQLPLNHLIDNLLVRGALGVGFGMDGKGMYVSNITVEDCAGSGAYLLTHESVFTNIAIIDTNTKDFQANQIYISGACRVNGLRLIGIRSTDGQGLTIDAPNSTVSGITGMVDPSRINVANLAEEGLGNIRANSF
;
A
#
# COMPACT_ATOMS: atom_id res chain seq x y z
N GLY A 1 6.01 -3.95 17.84
CA GLY A 1 4.86 -3.61 16.98
C GLY A 1 4.14 -2.41 17.56
N VAL A 2 3.02 -2.03 16.96
CA VAL A 2 2.21 -0.86 17.30
C VAL A 2 0.74 -1.27 17.30
N ILE A 3 0.02 -0.98 18.40
CA ILE A 3 -1.41 -1.31 18.56
C ILE A 3 -2.09 -0.13 19.27
N GLY A 4 -3.24 0.34 18.79
CA GLY A 4 -4.04 1.36 19.49
C GLY A 4 -3.40 2.76 19.52
N PHE A 5 -2.44 3.01 18.63
CA PHE A 5 -1.65 4.24 18.57
C PHE A 5 -2.24 5.26 17.58
N THR A 6 -2.01 6.54 17.88
CA THR A 6 -2.33 7.67 16.99
C THR A 6 -1.11 8.57 16.80
N SER A 7 -0.72 8.83 15.55
CA SER A 7 0.26 9.85 15.19
C SER A 7 -0.39 11.05 14.52
N TYR A 8 0.03 12.26 14.90
CA TYR A 8 -0.42 13.51 14.28
C TYR A 8 0.78 14.35 13.85
N ARG A 9 0.82 14.69 12.56
CA ARG A 9 1.75 15.68 12.00
C ARG A 9 3.22 15.34 12.21
N ALA A 10 3.57 14.08 11.97
CA ALA A 10 4.95 13.65 11.92
C ALA A 10 5.72 14.46 10.87
N GLY A 11 6.96 14.86 11.20
CA GLY A 11 7.86 15.56 10.28
C GLY A 11 8.33 14.67 9.12
N GLU A 12 8.26 13.35 9.31
CA GLU A 12 8.38 12.33 8.29
C GLU A 12 7.10 11.48 8.29
N SER A 13 7.19 10.24 8.77
CA SER A 13 6.11 9.26 8.76
C SER A 13 5.55 9.00 10.17
N GLY A 14 4.29 8.57 10.26
CA GLY A 14 3.66 8.32 11.56
C GLY A 14 4.17 7.07 12.26
N VAL A 15 4.33 5.98 11.53
CA VAL A 15 4.91 4.72 11.98
C VAL A 15 5.89 4.23 10.92
N LYS A 16 7.09 3.82 11.34
CA LYS A 16 8.15 3.42 10.42
C LYS A 16 8.90 2.17 10.92
N THR A 17 9.06 1.18 10.06
CA THR A 17 10.13 0.19 10.16
C THR A 17 11.30 0.70 9.34
N TRP A 18 12.51 0.72 9.89
CA TRP A 18 13.66 1.19 9.12
C TRP A 18 14.03 0.22 7.99
N GLN A 19 14.56 0.79 6.92
CA GLN A 19 15.06 0.08 5.74
C GLN A 19 16.59 0.00 5.72
N GLY A 20 17.11 -1.02 5.03
CA GLY A 20 18.52 -1.08 4.63
C GLY A 20 19.51 -1.34 5.78
N THR A 21 20.68 -0.72 5.66
CA THR A 21 21.80 -0.83 6.62
C THR A 21 21.97 0.46 7.40
N VAL A 22 22.10 0.35 8.72
CA VAL A 22 22.45 1.48 9.59
C VAL A 22 23.71 1.14 10.37
N GLY A 23 24.76 1.93 10.20
CA GLY A 23 26.08 1.60 10.72
C GLY A 23 26.68 0.42 9.95
N SER A 24 26.81 -0.74 10.59
CA SER A 24 27.43 -1.94 10.00
C SER A 24 26.51 -3.16 9.92
N THR A 25 25.22 -3.00 10.25
CA THR A 25 24.25 -4.11 10.23
C THR A 25 22.86 -3.64 9.85
N THR A 26 21.94 -4.59 9.68
CA THR A 26 20.59 -4.34 9.24
C THR A 26 19.77 -3.56 10.28
N SER A 27 18.90 -2.68 9.78
CA SER A 27 17.88 -1.96 10.56
C SER A 27 16.47 -2.53 10.35
N ARG A 28 16.35 -3.60 9.55
CA ARG A 28 15.10 -4.23 9.14
C ARG A 28 14.36 -4.85 10.32
N ASN A 29 13.08 -5.11 10.12
CA ASN A 29 12.18 -5.58 11.15
C ASN A 29 11.35 -6.75 10.64
N TYR A 30 11.01 -7.70 11.51
CA TYR A 30 10.24 -8.91 11.18
C TYR A 30 9.18 -9.19 12.25
N ASN A 31 8.09 -9.86 11.86
CA ASN A 31 7.09 -10.42 12.78
C ASN A 31 6.48 -9.43 13.79
N LEU A 32 6.38 -8.16 13.40
CA LEU A 32 5.74 -7.13 14.22
C LEU A 32 4.24 -7.03 13.90
N GLN A 33 3.45 -6.62 14.90
CA GLN A 33 2.05 -6.26 14.70
C GLN A 33 1.94 -4.77 14.40
N PHE A 34 1.08 -4.40 13.45
CA PHE A 34 0.65 -3.03 13.19
C PHE A 34 -0.88 -3.05 13.08
N ARG A 35 -1.57 -2.72 14.18
CA ARG A 35 -3.02 -2.87 14.25
C ARG A 35 -3.74 -1.74 14.96
N ASP A 36 -5.01 -1.57 14.67
CA ASP A 36 -5.93 -0.70 15.41
C ASP A 36 -5.38 0.73 15.59
N SER A 37 -4.74 1.26 14.53
CA SER A 37 -3.89 2.45 14.63
C SER A 37 -4.20 3.48 13.57
N VAL A 38 -3.94 4.75 13.91
CA VAL A 38 -4.32 5.92 13.12
C VAL A 38 -3.11 6.82 12.87
N VAL A 39 -2.93 7.29 11.64
CA VAL A 39 -1.95 8.34 11.34
C VAL A 39 -2.62 9.46 10.56
N ILE A 40 -2.49 10.69 11.06
CA ILE A 40 -3.15 11.86 10.49
C ILE A 40 -2.17 13.01 10.21
N TYR A 41 -2.24 13.53 8.99
CA TYR A 41 -1.43 14.65 8.48
C TYR A 41 0.10 14.49 8.53
N PRO A 42 0.69 13.31 8.26
CA PRO A 42 2.15 13.18 8.14
C PRO A 42 2.67 13.98 6.94
N VAL A 43 3.89 14.51 7.05
CA VAL A 43 4.56 15.22 5.95
C VAL A 43 5.01 14.24 4.86
N TRP A 44 5.49 13.07 5.27
CA TRP A 44 5.74 11.95 4.37
C TRP A 44 4.59 10.98 4.50
N ASP A 45 4.80 9.84 5.17
CA ASP A 45 3.90 8.72 5.03
C ASP A 45 3.05 8.43 6.26
N GLY A 46 1.92 7.77 6.09
CA GLY A 46 1.14 7.25 7.21
C GLY A 46 1.91 6.14 7.93
N PHE A 47 1.95 4.98 7.28
CA PHE A 47 2.74 3.83 7.70
C PHE A 47 3.77 3.52 6.61
N ASP A 48 5.04 3.55 6.99
CA ASP A 48 6.17 3.12 6.17
C ASP A 48 6.69 1.79 6.73
N LEU A 49 6.23 0.69 6.14
CA LEU A 49 6.48 -0.68 6.60
C LEU A 49 7.42 -1.45 5.67
N GLY A 50 8.21 -0.72 4.86
CA GLY A 50 9.24 -1.33 4.02
C GLY A 50 10.46 -1.78 4.83
N ALA A 51 11.25 -2.69 4.24
CA ALA A 51 12.51 -3.17 4.81
C ALA A 51 13.70 -3.00 3.87
N ASP A 52 13.50 -3.05 2.55
CA ASP A 52 14.56 -2.78 1.59
C ASP A 52 14.47 -1.34 1.06
N THR A 53 15.63 -0.72 0.86
CA THR A 53 15.75 0.60 0.24
C THR A 53 15.21 0.55 -1.19
N ASP A 54 14.32 1.48 -1.57
CA ASP A 54 13.78 1.57 -2.93
C ASP A 54 14.77 2.23 -3.90
N MET A 55 15.07 3.52 -3.69
CA MET A 55 15.99 4.27 -4.55
C MET A 55 17.46 4.04 -4.16
N ASN A 56 18.28 3.61 -5.12
CA ASN A 56 19.70 3.30 -4.95
C ASN A 56 19.98 2.28 -3.83
N PRO A 57 19.43 1.05 -3.94
CA PRO A 57 19.54 0.05 -2.90
C PRO A 57 20.97 -0.44 -2.68
N GLU A 58 21.26 -0.86 -1.45
CA GLU A 58 22.46 -1.64 -1.17
C GLU A 58 22.46 -2.96 -1.96
N LEU A 59 23.65 -3.43 -2.34
CA LEU A 59 23.82 -4.67 -3.09
C LEU A 59 23.85 -5.91 -2.17
N ASP A 60 23.86 -5.71 -0.86
CA ASP A 60 23.87 -6.75 0.17
C ASP A 60 23.03 -6.35 1.41
N ARG A 61 22.91 -7.28 2.37
CA ARG A 61 22.19 -7.08 3.63
C ARG A 61 23.03 -7.60 4.81
N PRO A 62 24.01 -6.84 5.31
CA PRO A 62 24.88 -7.31 6.39
C PRO A 62 24.08 -7.59 7.68
N GLY A 63 24.14 -8.83 8.17
CA GLY A 63 23.39 -9.26 9.35
C GLY A 63 21.92 -9.63 9.09
N ASP A 64 21.50 -9.70 7.82
CA ASP A 64 20.18 -10.16 7.39
C ASP A 64 20.30 -11.20 6.26
N TYR A 65 19.17 -11.65 5.71
CA TYR A 65 19.15 -12.58 4.59
C TYR A 65 19.79 -11.99 3.33
N PRO A 66 20.66 -12.75 2.64
CA PRO A 66 21.34 -12.26 1.46
C PRO A 66 20.37 -12.05 0.27
N ILE A 67 20.73 -11.14 -0.64
CA ILE A 67 19.97 -10.87 -1.89
C ILE A 67 19.74 -12.15 -2.72
N THR A 68 20.71 -13.08 -2.69
CA THR A 68 20.62 -14.37 -3.40
C THR A 68 19.53 -15.29 -2.86
N GLN A 69 19.14 -15.14 -1.59
CA GLN A 69 18.07 -15.92 -0.97
C GLN A 69 16.71 -15.23 -1.15
N TYR A 70 16.66 -13.93 -0.89
CA TYR A 70 15.46 -13.11 -1.11
C TYR A 70 15.85 -11.87 -1.91
N PRO A 71 15.36 -11.71 -3.16
CA PRO A 71 15.58 -10.49 -3.93
C PRO A 71 15.12 -9.25 -3.18
N LEU A 72 15.55 -8.07 -3.66
CA LEU A 72 15.12 -6.79 -3.11
C LEU A 72 13.58 -6.73 -3.05
N HIS A 73 13.03 -6.20 -1.95
CA HIS A 73 11.59 -6.08 -1.68
C HIS A 73 10.84 -7.42 -1.54
N GLN A 74 11.56 -8.55 -1.42
CA GLN A 74 10.95 -9.88 -1.31
C GLN A 74 11.33 -10.62 -0.02
N LEU A 75 11.71 -9.87 1.02
CA LEU A 75 11.94 -10.45 2.34
C LEU A 75 10.63 -11.01 2.93
N PRO A 76 10.70 -12.12 3.69
CA PRO A 76 9.54 -12.70 4.38
C PRO A 76 9.25 -11.95 5.70
N LEU A 77 8.85 -10.69 5.61
CA LEU A 77 8.71 -9.78 6.77
C LEU A 77 7.68 -10.27 7.80
N ASN A 78 6.62 -10.95 7.35
CA ASN A 78 5.61 -11.61 8.18
C ASN A 78 4.99 -10.71 9.28
N HIS A 79 4.89 -9.42 9.00
CA HIS A 79 4.12 -8.50 9.84
C HIS A 79 2.63 -8.87 9.84
N LEU A 80 1.99 -8.73 11.01
CA LEU A 80 0.54 -8.80 11.14
C LEU A 80 -0.04 -7.39 11.01
N ILE A 81 -0.62 -7.10 9.85
CA ILE A 81 -1.07 -5.76 9.46
C ILE A 81 -2.59 -5.77 9.27
N ASP A 82 -3.32 -5.10 10.15
CA ASP A 82 -4.79 -5.09 10.13
C ASP A 82 -5.39 -3.84 10.76
N ASN A 83 -6.55 -3.38 10.27
CA ASN A 83 -7.34 -2.30 10.87
C ASN A 83 -6.55 -0.99 11.07
N LEU A 84 -6.03 -0.44 9.97
CA LEU A 84 -5.27 0.81 9.97
C LEU A 84 -6.04 1.92 9.26
N LEU A 85 -5.92 3.14 9.80
CA LEU A 85 -6.47 4.35 9.21
C LEU A 85 -5.36 5.38 8.94
N VAL A 86 -5.35 5.93 7.73
CA VAL A 86 -4.50 7.07 7.39
C VAL A 86 -5.34 8.17 6.75
N ARG A 87 -5.13 9.43 7.17
CA ARG A 87 -5.77 10.58 6.51
C ARG A 87 -4.83 11.77 6.38
N GLY A 88 -4.88 12.45 5.24
CA GLY A 88 -4.23 13.76 5.10
C GLY A 88 -2.72 13.71 4.89
N ALA A 89 -2.15 12.58 4.48
CA ALA A 89 -0.71 12.48 4.21
C ALA A 89 -0.31 13.40 3.06
N LEU A 90 0.80 14.13 3.22
CA LEU A 90 1.38 14.89 2.11
C LEU A 90 2.17 13.96 1.16
N GLY A 91 2.80 12.91 1.69
CA GLY A 91 3.40 11.81 0.93
C GLY A 91 2.41 10.67 0.69
N VAL A 92 2.83 9.44 1.00
CA VAL A 92 2.06 8.21 0.77
C VAL A 92 1.22 7.84 1.99
N GLY A 93 0.00 7.36 1.79
CA GLY A 93 -0.81 6.88 2.92
C GLY A 93 -0.21 5.64 3.60
N PHE A 94 -0.10 4.55 2.85
CA PHE A 94 0.39 3.26 3.31
C PHE A 94 1.45 2.69 2.35
N GLY A 95 2.69 2.61 2.80
CA GLY A 95 3.82 2.08 2.05
C GLY A 95 4.36 0.79 2.67
N MET A 96 4.65 -0.22 1.85
CA MET A 96 5.34 -1.43 2.30
C MET A 96 5.99 -2.19 1.16
N ASP A 97 6.92 -3.09 1.52
CA ASP A 97 7.46 -4.12 0.65
C ASP A 97 7.31 -5.52 1.27
N GLY A 98 7.86 -6.54 0.62
CA GLY A 98 7.92 -7.91 1.15
C GLY A 98 7.15 -8.94 0.32
N LYS A 99 7.49 -10.21 0.56
CA LYS A 99 6.91 -11.37 -0.12
C LYS A 99 6.05 -12.21 0.82
N GLY A 100 4.91 -12.70 0.33
CA GLY A 100 4.05 -13.62 1.09
C GLY A 100 3.25 -12.95 2.21
N MET A 101 2.95 -11.65 2.06
CA MET A 101 2.29 -10.85 3.08
C MET A 101 0.78 -11.03 3.03
N TYR A 102 0.12 -10.91 4.19
CA TYR A 102 -1.33 -10.76 4.29
C TYR A 102 -1.64 -9.43 4.98
N VAL A 103 -2.48 -8.62 4.34
CA VAL A 103 -2.86 -7.29 4.81
C VAL A 103 -4.37 -7.14 4.71
N SER A 104 -5.00 -6.65 5.77
CA SER A 104 -6.46 -6.52 5.83
C SER A 104 -6.95 -5.20 6.41
N ASN A 105 -8.14 -4.78 5.99
CA ASN A 105 -8.91 -3.69 6.62
C ASN A 105 -8.12 -2.36 6.71
N ILE A 106 -7.58 -1.91 5.57
CA ILE A 106 -6.82 -0.66 5.50
C ILE A 106 -7.70 0.43 4.90
N THR A 107 -7.79 1.57 5.58
CA THR A 107 -8.50 2.76 5.11
C THR A 107 -7.53 3.91 4.95
N VAL A 108 -7.43 4.45 3.74
CA VAL A 108 -6.61 5.63 3.43
C VAL A 108 -7.45 6.68 2.73
N GLU A 109 -7.43 7.91 3.24
CA GLU A 109 -8.29 8.99 2.78
C GLU A 109 -7.51 10.30 2.58
N ASP A 110 -7.90 11.11 1.59
CA ASP A 110 -7.46 12.51 1.43
C ASP A 110 -5.93 12.69 1.47
N CYS A 111 -5.20 11.87 0.71
CA CYS A 111 -3.74 11.97 0.63
C CYS A 111 -3.31 12.75 -0.62
N ALA A 112 -2.27 13.56 -0.49
CA ALA A 112 -1.74 14.33 -1.61
C ALA A 112 -0.93 13.47 -2.58
N GLY A 113 -0.17 12.51 -2.07
CA GLY A 113 0.44 11.44 -2.85
C GLY A 113 -0.40 10.16 -2.88
N SER A 114 0.16 9.08 -3.41
CA SER A 114 -0.51 7.76 -3.49
C SER A 114 -1.12 7.35 -2.14
N GLY A 115 -2.32 6.82 -2.16
CA GLY A 115 -2.91 6.21 -0.98
C GLY A 115 -2.15 4.96 -0.54
N ALA A 116 -1.71 4.14 -1.49
CA ALA A 116 -0.88 2.99 -1.20
C ALA A 116 0.25 2.78 -2.21
N TYR A 117 1.44 2.45 -1.72
CA TYR A 117 2.63 2.15 -2.52
C TYR A 117 3.22 0.81 -2.08
N LEU A 118 2.94 -0.25 -2.85
CA LEU A 118 3.09 -1.63 -2.41
C LEU A 118 4.13 -2.36 -3.27
N LEU A 119 5.39 -2.31 -2.86
CA LEU A 119 6.48 -3.05 -3.49
C LEU A 119 6.48 -4.53 -3.05
N THR A 120 5.36 -5.21 -3.26
CA THR A 120 5.09 -6.54 -2.72
C THR A 120 4.96 -7.60 -3.81
N HIS A 121 5.19 -8.86 -3.44
CA HIS A 121 5.08 -10.00 -4.35
C HIS A 121 4.45 -11.22 -3.67
N GLU A 122 3.59 -11.97 -4.37
CA GLU A 122 2.86 -13.12 -3.81
C GLU A 122 2.11 -12.77 -2.50
N SER A 123 1.61 -11.54 -2.41
CA SER A 123 0.93 -11.01 -1.22
C SER A 123 -0.58 -10.87 -1.45
N VAL A 124 -1.35 -10.85 -0.37
CA VAL A 124 -2.82 -10.77 -0.37
C VAL A 124 -3.29 -9.55 0.39
N PHE A 125 -4.09 -8.73 -0.28
CA PHE A 125 -4.72 -7.53 0.27
C PHE A 125 -6.23 -7.71 0.31
N THR A 126 -6.84 -7.58 1.49
CA THR A 126 -8.28 -7.84 1.69
C THR A 126 -8.99 -6.64 2.32
N ASN A 127 -10.11 -6.22 1.73
CA ASN A 127 -10.91 -5.10 2.22
C ASN A 127 -10.08 -3.81 2.38
N ILE A 128 -9.59 -3.29 1.26
CA ILE A 128 -8.80 -2.07 1.20
C ILE A 128 -9.68 -0.92 0.70
N ALA A 129 -9.56 0.25 1.30
CA ALA A 129 -10.22 1.48 0.86
C ALA A 129 -9.19 2.58 0.63
N ILE A 130 -9.07 3.03 -0.62
CA ILE A 130 -8.19 4.13 -1.04
C ILE A 130 -9.07 5.22 -1.64
N ILE A 131 -9.37 6.25 -0.85
CA ILE A 131 -10.40 7.23 -1.16
C ILE A 131 -9.77 8.61 -1.30
N ASP A 132 -9.95 9.23 -2.48
CA ASP A 132 -9.50 10.60 -2.75
C ASP A 132 -8.00 10.81 -2.44
N THR A 133 -7.15 9.99 -3.05
CA THR A 133 -5.69 10.08 -2.88
C THR A 133 -4.99 10.52 -4.17
N ASN A 134 -3.68 10.73 -4.12
CA ASN A 134 -2.88 11.37 -5.16
C ASN A 134 -3.45 12.72 -5.62
N THR A 135 -4.04 13.47 -4.68
CA THR A 135 -4.78 14.70 -4.99
C THR A 135 -3.90 15.87 -5.44
N LYS A 136 -2.58 15.72 -5.40
CA LYS A 136 -1.59 16.67 -5.91
C LYS A 136 -0.76 16.12 -7.07
N ASP A 137 -1.13 14.95 -7.61
CA ASP A 137 -0.42 14.31 -8.72
C ASP A 137 1.10 14.14 -8.49
N PHE A 138 1.50 13.81 -7.25
CA PHE A 138 2.91 13.59 -6.91
C PHE A 138 3.42 12.25 -7.42
N GLN A 139 2.56 11.25 -7.50
CA GLN A 139 2.87 9.93 -8.05
C GLN A 139 2.03 9.65 -9.30
N ALA A 140 2.38 8.59 -10.02
CA ALA A 140 1.67 8.18 -11.23
C ALA A 140 0.25 7.65 -10.98
N ASN A 141 -0.06 7.26 -9.74
CA ASN A 141 -1.31 6.57 -9.42
C ASN A 141 -1.77 6.72 -7.96
N GLN A 142 -3.03 6.39 -7.67
CA GLN A 142 -3.56 6.35 -6.29
C GLN A 142 -3.11 5.10 -5.53
N ILE A 143 -3.07 3.93 -6.17
CA ILE A 143 -2.53 2.69 -5.61
C ILE A 143 -1.61 1.99 -6.62
N TYR A 144 -0.39 1.66 -6.18
CA TYR A 144 0.60 0.92 -6.95
C TYR A 144 0.88 -0.44 -6.31
N ILE A 145 0.92 -1.50 -7.11
CA ILE A 145 1.41 -2.83 -6.68
C ILE A 145 2.35 -3.37 -7.74
N SER A 146 3.64 -3.55 -7.40
CA SER A 146 4.65 -3.94 -8.38
C SER A 146 4.55 -5.41 -8.80
N GLY A 147 4.49 -6.32 -7.83
CA GLY A 147 4.56 -7.76 -8.03
C GLY A 147 3.22 -8.44 -8.28
N ALA A 148 3.28 -9.78 -8.39
CA ALA A 148 2.11 -10.62 -8.61
C ALA A 148 1.38 -10.86 -7.29
N CYS A 149 0.39 -10.02 -7.00
CA CYS A 149 -0.39 -10.06 -5.77
C CYS A 149 -1.87 -10.35 -6.05
N ARG A 150 -2.64 -10.52 -4.97
CA ARG A 150 -4.10 -10.65 -5.01
C ARG A 150 -4.75 -9.53 -4.22
N VAL A 151 -5.75 -8.88 -4.80
CA VAL A 151 -6.58 -7.88 -4.10
C VAL A 151 -8.02 -8.35 -4.10
N ASN A 152 -8.62 -8.45 -2.91
CA ASN A 152 -10.01 -8.88 -2.71
C ASN A 152 -10.79 -7.80 -1.94
N GLY A 153 -11.62 -7.05 -2.66
CA GLY A 153 -12.35 -5.90 -2.14
C GLY A 153 -11.48 -4.65 -2.11
N LEU A 154 -11.75 -3.74 -3.04
CA LEU A 154 -11.04 -2.47 -3.18
C LEU A 154 -12.01 -1.32 -3.42
N ARG A 155 -12.11 -0.40 -2.47
CA ARG A 155 -12.92 0.83 -2.62
C ARG A 155 -12.05 1.93 -3.17
N LEU A 156 -12.48 2.54 -4.27
CA LEU A 156 -11.78 3.62 -4.97
C LEU A 156 -12.71 4.81 -5.16
N ILE A 157 -12.15 6.01 -5.18
CA ILE A 157 -12.83 7.29 -5.44
C ILE A 157 -13.86 7.66 -4.35
N GLY A 158 -13.69 8.85 -3.79
CA GLY A 158 -14.69 9.49 -2.94
C GLY A 158 -15.46 10.52 -3.74
N ILE A 159 -15.13 11.80 -3.53
CA ILE A 159 -15.81 12.94 -4.15
C ILE A 159 -14.90 13.79 -5.04
N ARG A 160 -13.61 13.47 -5.13
CA ARG A 160 -12.64 14.25 -5.90
C ARG A 160 -12.63 13.81 -7.36
N SER A 161 -12.56 14.79 -8.27
CA SER A 161 -12.19 14.54 -9.66
C SER A 161 -10.67 14.34 -9.79
N THR A 162 -10.26 13.72 -10.88
CA THR A 162 -8.86 13.66 -11.32
C THR A 162 -8.77 14.27 -12.70
N ASP A 163 -8.14 15.44 -12.80
CA ASP A 163 -8.05 16.19 -14.05
C ASP A 163 -6.87 15.71 -14.92
N GLY A 164 -5.89 15.04 -14.29
CA GLY A 164 -4.67 14.53 -14.91
C GLY A 164 -4.83 13.19 -15.65
N GLN A 165 -3.69 12.68 -16.14
CA GLN A 165 -3.61 11.36 -16.80
C GLN A 165 -3.16 10.22 -15.88
N GLY A 166 -2.98 10.48 -14.58
CA GLY A 166 -2.59 9.47 -13.60
C GLY A 166 -3.60 8.33 -13.52
N LEU A 167 -3.11 7.11 -13.29
CA LEU A 167 -3.97 5.95 -13.10
C LEU A 167 -4.61 5.99 -11.71
N THR A 168 -5.76 5.35 -11.53
CA THR A 168 -6.29 5.13 -10.17
C THR A 168 -5.56 3.93 -9.57
N ILE A 169 -5.50 2.82 -10.28
CA ILE A 169 -4.75 1.63 -9.89
C ILE A 169 -3.79 1.22 -11.01
N ASP A 170 -2.53 1.01 -10.63
CA ASP A 170 -1.54 0.35 -11.46
C ASP A 170 -0.96 -0.85 -10.72
N ALA A 171 -1.48 -2.03 -11.04
CA ALA A 171 -1.12 -3.30 -10.43
C ALA A 171 -0.95 -4.37 -11.53
N PRO A 172 0.00 -4.19 -12.46
CA PRO A 172 0.02 -4.85 -13.77
C PRO A 172 0.20 -6.37 -13.70
N ASN A 173 0.69 -6.88 -12.57
CA ASN A 173 0.90 -8.31 -12.33
C ASN A 173 -0.13 -8.93 -11.36
N SER A 174 -1.06 -8.11 -10.83
CA SER A 174 -1.99 -8.54 -9.79
C SER A 174 -3.37 -8.90 -10.33
N THR A 175 -4.00 -9.89 -9.68
CA THR A 175 -5.42 -10.21 -9.92
C THR A 175 -6.28 -9.52 -8.87
N VAL A 176 -7.30 -8.79 -9.32
CA VAL A 176 -8.19 -7.99 -8.49
C VAL A 176 -9.64 -8.46 -8.62
N SER A 177 -10.40 -8.36 -7.55
CA SER A 177 -11.86 -8.57 -7.50
C SER A 177 -12.49 -7.62 -6.49
N GLY A 178 -13.76 -7.27 -6.69
CA GLY A 178 -14.57 -6.48 -5.76
C GLY A 178 -14.21 -5.00 -5.77
N ILE A 179 -13.93 -4.41 -6.95
CA ILE A 179 -13.77 -2.96 -7.05
C ILE A 179 -15.14 -2.29 -6.87
N THR A 180 -15.21 -1.26 -6.02
CA THR A 180 -16.41 -0.43 -5.87
C THR A 180 -16.06 1.06 -5.88
N GLY A 181 -16.95 1.88 -6.42
CA GLY A 181 -16.83 3.33 -6.48
C GLY A 181 -16.92 3.89 -7.89
N MET A 182 -16.94 5.22 -8.03
CA MET A 182 -17.09 5.92 -9.30
C MET A 182 -15.74 6.05 -10.04
N VAL A 183 -15.03 4.93 -10.17
CA VAL A 183 -13.73 4.88 -10.85
C VAL A 183 -13.89 5.03 -12.37
N ASP A 184 -13.06 5.87 -12.99
CA ASP A 184 -12.92 5.90 -14.44
C ASP A 184 -12.25 4.59 -14.90
N PRO A 185 -12.95 3.73 -15.68
CA PRO A 185 -12.41 2.44 -16.09
C PRO A 185 -11.12 2.54 -16.92
N SER A 186 -10.88 3.66 -17.60
CA SER A 186 -9.63 3.89 -18.36
C SER A 186 -8.40 4.03 -17.47
N ARG A 187 -8.60 4.20 -16.16
CA ARG A 187 -7.56 4.41 -15.14
C ARG A 187 -7.27 3.16 -14.32
N ILE A 188 -7.70 2.00 -14.78
CA ILE A 188 -7.49 0.71 -14.14
C ILE A 188 -6.52 -0.10 -14.99
N ASN A 189 -5.33 -0.37 -14.45
CA ASN A 189 -4.36 -1.29 -15.05
C ASN A 189 -4.08 -2.45 -14.09
N VAL A 190 -4.52 -3.66 -14.45
CA VAL A 190 -4.35 -4.88 -13.64
C VAL A 190 -4.12 -6.09 -14.54
N ALA A 191 -3.50 -7.17 -14.02
CA ALA A 191 -3.29 -8.39 -14.81
C ALA A 191 -4.61 -9.10 -15.15
N ASN A 192 -5.53 -9.11 -14.19
CA ASN A 192 -6.87 -9.68 -14.35
C ASN A 192 -7.85 -9.01 -13.39
N LEU A 193 -9.08 -8.76 -13.84
CA LEU A 193 -10.18 -8.24 -13.05
C LEU A 193 -11.40 -9.14 -13.27
N ALA A 194 -11.90 -9.77 -12.20
CA ALA A 194 -12.99 -10.74 -12.33
C ALA A 194 -13.93 -10.72 -11.12
N GLU A 195 -15.22 -11.01 -11.38
CA GLU A 195 -16.28 -11.15 -10.36
C GLU A 195 -16.96 -12.52 -10.52
N GLU A 196 -16.22 -13.59 -10.26
CA GLU A 196 -16.62 -14.98 -10.53
C GLU A 196 -17.86 -15.46 -9.76
N GLY A 197 -18.14 -14.83 -8.61
CA GLY A 197 -19.16 -15.27 -7.65
C GLY A 197 -20.47 -14.50 -7.67
N LEU A 198 -20.77 -13.72 -8.73
CA LEU A 198 -22.02 -12.97 -8.80
C LEU A 198 -23.24 -13.90 -8.98
N GLY A 199 -24.33 -13.58 -8.28
CA GLY A 199 -25.63 -14.23 -8.47
C GLY A 199 -26.44 -13.59 -9.60
N ASN A 200 -27.77 -13.66 -9.51
CA ASN A 200 -28.65 -12.95 -10.45
C ASN A 200 -28.43 -11.43 -10.36
N ILE A 201 -28.14 -10.78 -11.50
CA ILE A 201 -27.83 -9.35 -11.58
C ILE A 201 -29.03 -8.54 -12.05
N ARG A 202 -29.28 -7.40 -11.40
CA ARG A 202 -30.16 -6.33 -11.89
C ARG A 202 -29.37 -5.03 -11.96
N ALA A 203 -29.23 -4.48 -13.17
CA ALA A 203 -28.72 -3.13 -13.36
C ALA A 203 -29.86 -2.12 -13.19
N ASN A 204 -29.72 -1.18 -12.24
CA ASN A 204 -30.70 -0.12 -12.00
C ASN A 204 -30.09 1.22 -12.42
N SER A 205 -30.75 1.93 -13.34
CA SER A 205 -30.36 3.28 -13.77
C SER A 205 -31.30 4.29 -13.15
N PHE A 206 -30.74 5.37 -12.58
CA PHE A 206 -31.48 6.48 -11.97
C PHE A 206 -31.22 7.78 -12.73
#